data_AF-A0A819EF45-F1
#
_entry.id   AF-A0A819EF45-F1
#
_cell.length_a   1.000
_cell.length_b   1.000
_cell.length_c   1.000
_cell.angle_alpha   90.00
_cell.angle_beta   90.00
_cell.angle_gamma   90.00
#
_symmetry.space_group_name_H-M   'P 1'
#
loop_
_entity.id
_entity.type
_entity.pdbx_description
1 polymer ?
#
loop_
_entity_poly.entity_id
_entity_poly.type
_entity_poly.pdbx_seq_one_letter_code
_entity_poly.pdbx_strand_id
1 'polypeptide(L)'
;MAERYPRAMHTTNTLSNIADLRRVLDEIERNENENISGNIRLDAIKKQCDMLQKESRDKLSATEEKQFYARQDLDYISKRRNEINDVIKALNKAESVDLCFLMDCTNSMKKYIEEVKNRIFETVQSLKSRFSHLKIRLAFVGYRDLNLPADEQFSILDFTNEKEFESFG
;
A
#
# COMPACT_ATOMS: atom_id res chain seq x y z
N MET A 1 53.89 -0.02 -110.23
CA MET A 1 54.82 -0.27 -109.10
C MET A 1 54.62 0.85 -108.09
N ALA A 2 54.41 0.69 -106.79
CA ALA A 2 54.19 -0.45 -105.87
C ALA A 2 53.53 0.19 -104.62
N GLU A 3 52.36 -0.27 -104.19
CA GLU A 3 52.17 -1.11 -102.99
C GLU A 3 52.85 -0.62 -101.70
N ARG A 4 52.04 -0.28 -100.68
CA ARG A 4 52.32 -0.63 -99.27
C ARG A 4 51.07 -0.53 -98.40
N TYR A 5 50.74 -1.68 -97.82
CA TYR A 5 49.62 -2.04 -96.94
C TYR A 5 49.63 -1.37 -95.56
N PRO A 6 48.50 -1.41 -94.80
CA PRO A 6 48.35 -0.78 -93.49
C PRO A 6 49.14 -1.49 -92.37
N ARG A 7 49.66 -0.70 -91.41
CA ARG A 7 50.27 -1.20 -90.17
C ARG A 7 49.21 -1.66 -89.18
N ALA A 8 49.39 -2.87 -88.66
CA ALA A 8 48.52 -3.55 -87.70
C ALA A 8 48.45 -2.86 -86.32
N MET A 9 47.29 -2.98 -85.68
CA MET A 9 46.96 -2.54 -84.32
C MET A 9 47.82 -3.23 -83.24
N HIS A 10 48.07 -2.50 -82.16
CA HIS A 10 48.76 -2.94 -80.94
C HIS A 10 48.12 -4.17 -80.29
N THR A 11 48.90 -5.23 -80.09
CA THR A 11 48.56 -6.38 -79.23
C THR A 11 49.50 -6.41 -78.04
N THR A 12 49.36 -5.46 -77.11
CA THR A 12 49.98 -5.53 -75.79
C THR A 12 48.94 -5.92 -74.74
N ASN A 13 49.21 -7.05 -74.08
CA ASN A 13 48.76 -7.41 -72.73
C ASN A 13 47.38 -8.08 -72.52
N THR A 14 46.98 -9.01 -73.37
CA THR A 14 45.78 -9.85 -73.17
C THR A 14 45.89 -10.82 -71.99
N LEU A 15 47.08 -11.38 -71.72
CA LEU A 15 47.28 -12.36 -70.65
C LEU A 15 47.24 -11.75 -69.24
N SER A 16 47.75 -10.53 -69.05
CA SER A 16 47.66 -9.80 -67.77
C SER A 16 46.20 -9.53 -67.41
N ASN A 17 45.42 -9.04 -68.37
CA ASN A 17 44.00 -8.74 -68.18
C ASN A 17 43.19 -9.98 -67.79
N ILE A 18 43.52 -11.16 -68.34
CA ILE A 18 42.86 -12.43 -67.99
C ILE A 18 43.20 -12.86 -66.56
N ALA A 19 44.45 -12.67 -66.12
CA ALA A 19 44.86 -13.00 -64.75
C ALA A 19 44.20 -12.08 -63.73
N ASP A 20 44.10 -10.78 -64.03
CA ASP A 20 43.42 -9.80 -63.17
C ASP A 20 41.91 -10.09 -63.08
N LEU A 21 41.26 -10.45 -64.20
CA LEU A 21 39.85 -10.86 -64.22
C LEU A 21 39.59 -12.11 -63.36
N ARG A 22 40.48 -13.11 -63.40
CA ARG A 22 40.36 -14.31 -62.55
C ARG A 22 40.46 -13.98 -61.07
N ARG A 23 41.39 -13.11 -60.70
CA ARG A 23 41.54 -12.65 -59.30
C ARG A 23 40.29 -11.93 -58.80
N VAL A 24 39.69 -11.09 -59.64
CA VAL A 24 38.43 -10.40 -59.32
C VAL A 24 37.28 -11.39 -59.17
N LEU A 25 37.19 -12.42 -60.03
CA LEU A 25 36.18 -13.48 -59.91
C LEU A 25 36.31 -14.27 -58.60
N ASP A 26 37.53 -14.66 -58.22
CA ASP A 26 37.78 -15.38 -56.96
C ASP A 26 37.38 -14.53 -55.74
N GLU A 27 37.59 -13.21 -55.81
CA GLU A 27 37.22 -12.27 -54.75
C GLU A 27 35.69 -12.09 -54.66
N ILE A 28 35.00 -12.05 -55.81
CA ILE A 28 33.53 -12.04 -55.86
C ILE A 28 32.96 -13.31 -55.25
N GLU A 29 33.46 -14.50 -55.62
CA GLU A 29 32.98 -15.78 -55.05
C GLU A 29 33.20 -15.86 -53.54
N ARG A 30 34.34 -15.35 -53.02
CA ARG A 30 34.58 -15.29 -51.56
C ARG A 30 33.58 -14.38 -50.87
N ASN A 31 33.36 -13.19 -51.41
CA ASN A 31 32.41 -12.23 -50.86
C ASN A 31 30.97 -12.76 -50.90
N GLU A 32 30.58 -13.48 -51.96
CA GLU A 32 29.26 -14.12 -52.04
C GLU A 32 29.09 -15.20 -50.97
N ASN A 33 30.10 -16.04 -50.75
CA ASN A 33 30.05 -17.07 -49.70
C ASN A 33 30.00 -16.47 -48.29
N GLU A 34 30.77 -15.40 -48.02
CA GLU A 34 30.69 -14.67 -46.76
C GLU A 34 29.32 -14.03 -46.55
N ASN A 35 28.73 -13.45 -47.60
CA ASN A 35 27.38 -12.89 -47.55
C ASN A 35 26.31 -13.94 -47.29
N ILE A 36 26.41 -15.12 -47.91
CA ILE A 36 25.52 -16.26 -47.65
C ILE A 36 25.62 -16.70 -46.19
N SER A 37 26.85 -16.86 -45.68
CA SER A 37 27.07 -17.25 -44.28
C SER A 37 26.59 -16.19 -43.29
N GLY A 38 26.75 -14.91 -43.61
CA GLY A 38 26.22 -13.79 -42.84
C GLY A 38 24.69 -13.78 -42.79
N ASN A 39 24.03 -14.05 -43.92
CA ASN A 39 22.58 -14.13 -44.01
C ASN A 39 22.00 -15.29 -43.19
N ILE A 40 22.66 -16.46 -43.17
CA ILE A 40 22.27 -17.60 -42.34
C ILE A 40 22.35 -17.23 -40.85
N ARG A 41 23.43 -16.57 -40.43
CA ARG A 41 23.60 -16.10 -39.04
C ARG A 41 22.54 -15.06 -38.67
N LEU A 42 22.23 -14.14 -39.59
CA LEU A 42 21.19 -13.13 -39.40
C LEU A 42 19.81 -13.79 -39.19
N ASP A 43 19.47 -14.82 -39.98
CA ASP A 43 18.22 -15.57 -39.84
C ASP A 43 18.13 -16.29 -38.49
N ALA A 44 19.22 -16.91 -38.05
CA ALA A 44 19.30 -17.56 -36.74
C ALA A 44 19.09 -16.56 -35.58
N ILE A 45 19.71 -15.38 -35.66
CA ILE A 45 19.54 -14.31 -34.67
C ILE A 45 18.11 -13.79 -34.66
N LYS A 46 17.50 -13.55 -35.83
CA LYS A 46 16.10 -13.12 -35.94
C LYS A 46 15.16 -14.12 -35.27
N LYS A 47 15.32 -15.42 -35.57
CA LYS A 47 14.56 -16.49 -34.92
C LYS A 47 14.72 -16.48 -33.39
N GLN A 48 15.93 -16.27 -32.89
CA GLN A 48 16.17 -16.17 -31.44
C GLN A 48 15.49 -14.93 -30.83
N CYS A 49 15.56 -13.77 -31.48
CA CYS A 49 14.86 -12.57 -31.03
C CYS A 49 13.35 -12.78 -30.98
N ASP A 50 12.75 -13.41 -32.01
CA ASP A 50 11.31 -13.67 -32.05
C ASP A 50 10.87 -14.62 -30.91
N MET A 51 11.66 -15.67 -30.66
CA MET A 51 11.41 -16.59 -29.54
C MET A 51 11.48 -15.87 -28.19
N LEU A 52 12.51 -15.06 -27.96
CA LEU A 52 12.68 -14.29 -26.72
C LEU A 52 11.54 -13.28 -26.53
N GLN A 53 11.11 -12.60 -27.58
CA GLN A 53 9.98 -11.68 -27.54
C GLN A 53 8.67 -12.38 -27.22
N LYS A 54 8.47 -13.60 -27.72
CA LYS A 54 7.30 -14.41 -27.39
C LYS A 54 7.32 -14.84 -25.93
N GLU A 55 8.43 -15.41 -25.46
CA GLU A 55 8.59 -15.84 -24.08
C GLU A 55 8.42 -14.68 -23.08
N SER A 56 8.97 -13.51 -23.41
CA SER A 56 8.80 -12.32 -22.57
C SER A 56 7.34 -11.88 -22.48
N ARG A 57 6.56 -11.95 -23.57
CA ARG A 57 5.13 -11.61 -23.56
C ARG A 57 4.33 -12.59 -22.72
N ASP A 58 4.58 -13.88 -22.87
CA ASP A 58 3.88 -14.92 -22.13
C ASP A 58 4.13 -14.79 -20.61
N LYS A 59 5.39 -14.51 -20.21
CA LYS A 59 5.74 -14.25 -18.81
C LYS A 59 5.13 -12.97 -18.26
N LEU A 60 5.04 -11.90 -19.07
CA LEU A 60 4.40 -10.66 -18.67
C LEU A 60 2.92 -10.90 -18.38
N SER A 61 2.21 -11.55 -19.31
CA SER A 61 0.78 -11.85 -19.17
C SER A 61 0.48 -12.69 -17.93
N ALA A 62 1.28 -13.72 -17.66
CA ALA A 62 1.11 -14.55 -16.46
C ALA A 62 1.40 -13.79 -15.16
N THR A 63 2.28 -12.78 -15.21
CA THR A 63 2.61 -11.94 -14.05
C THR A 63 1.51 -10.92 -13.78
N GLU A 64 0.98 -10.29 -14.84
CA GLU A 64 -0.12 -9.33 -14.77
C GLU A 64 -1.38 -9.98 -14.20
N GLU A 65 -1.69 -11.20 -14.63
CA GLU A 65 -2.83 -11.96 -14.11
C GLU A 65 -2.68 -12.26 -12.61
N LYS A 66 -1.51 -12.71 -12.17
CA LYS A 66 -1.22 -12.92 -10.74
C LYS A 66 -1.32 -11.63 -9.92
N GLN A 67 -0.80 -10.52 -10.45
CA GLN A 67 -0.89 -9.21 -9.80
C GLN A 67 -2.34 -8.72 -9.68
N PHE A 68 -3.15 -8.97 -10.70
CA PHE A 68 -4.57 -8.63 -10.69
C PHE A 68 -5.31 -9.34 -9.57
N TYR A 69 -5.17 -10.67 -9.44
CA TYR A 69 -5.80 -11.42 -8.35
C TYR A 69 -5.29 -10.99 -6.97
N ALA A 70 -3.97 -10.80 -6.81
CA ALA A 70 -3.40 -10.32 -5.56
C ALA A 70 -3.97 -8.94 -5.15
N ARG A 71 -4.21 -8.04 -6.12
CA ARG A 71 -4.82 -6.74 -5.85
C ARG A 71 -6.28 -6.86 -5.43
N GLN A 72 -7.06 -7.76 -6.03
CA GLN A 72 -8.43 -8.03 -5.61
C GLN A 72 -8.49 -8.60 -4.19
N ASP A 73 -7.62 -9.56 -3.86
CA ASP A 73 -7.54 -10.13 -2.52
C ASP A 73 -7.18 -9.08 -1.47
N LEU A 74 -6.24 -8.19 -1.78
CA LEU A 74 -5.87 -7.09 -0.89
C LEU A 74 -7.02 -6.11 -0.67
N ASP A 75 -7.78 -5.78 -1.71
CA ASP A 75 -8.97 -4.92 -1.61
C ASP A 75 -10.04 -5.57 -0.72
N TYR A 76 -10.30 -6.86 -0.92
CA TYR A 76 -11.21 -7.65 -0.10
C TYR A 76 -10.78 -7.67 1.37
N ILE A 77 -9.51 -7.96 1.65
CA ILE A 77 -8.95 -7.96 3.00
C ILE A 77 -9.05 -6.57 3.64
N SER A 78 -8.76 -5.51 2.88
CA SER A 78 -8.84 -4.13 3.35
C SER A 78 -10.27 -3.75 3.76
N LYS A 79 -11.25 -4.03 2.90
CA LYS A 79 -12.67 -3.81 3.18
C LYS A 79 -13.11 -4.55 4.43
N ARG A 80 -12.79 -5.83 4.52
CA ARG A 80 -13.15 -6.66 5.68
C ARG A 80 -12.53 -6.14 6.97
N ARG A 81 -11.28 -5.68 6.91
CA ARG A 81 -10.58 -5.09 8.07
C ARG A 81 -11.27 -3.81 8.54
N ASN A 82 -11.77 -2.98 7.62
CA ASN A 82 -12.53 -1.78 7.97
C ASN A 82 -13.87 -2.12 8.63
N GLU A 83 -14.62 -3.07 8.08
CA GLU A 83 -15.88 -3.55 8.69
C GLU A 83 -15.65 -4.07 10.11
N ILE A 84 -14.60 -4.88 10.32
CA ILE A 84 -14.22 -5.38 11.64
C ILE A 84 -13.90 -4.22 12.59
N ASN A 85 -13.13 -3.23 12.13
CA ASN A 85 -12.80 -2.06 12.93
C ASN A 85 -14.03 -1.27 13.36
N ASP A 86 -15.04 -1.15 12.49
CA ASP A 86 -16.27 -0.43 12.82
C ASP A 86 -17.13 -1.19 13.84
N VAL A 87 -17.18 -2.52 13.74
CA VAL A 87 -17.79 -3.36 14.78
C VAL A 87 -17.06 -3.20 16.11
N ILE A 88 -15.72 -3.21 16.11
CA ILE A 88 -14.91 -3.01 17.31
C ILE A 88 -15.17 -1.63 17.93
N LYS A 89 -15.29 -0.56 17.13
CA LYS A 89 -15.64 0.77 17.64
C LYS A 89 -17.03 0.77 18.29
N ALA A 90 -18.02 0.13 17.65
CA ALA A 90 -19.37 0.03 18.18
C ALA A 90 -19.39 -0.73 19.53
N LEU A 91 -18.65 -1.84 19.63
CA LEU A 91 -18.48 -2.59 20.88
C LEU A 91 -17.84 -1.74 21.97
N ASN A 92 -16.72 -1.06 21.68
CA ASN A 92 -16.06 -0.18 22.65
C ASN A 92 -16.98 0.94 23.17
N LYS A 93 -17.85 1.47 22.30
CA LYS A 93 -18.82 2.50 22.68
C LYS A 93 -19.95 1.91 23.53
N ALA A 94 -20.41 0.70 23.22
CA ALA A 94 -21.43 0.01 24.01
C ALA A 94 -20.91 -0.43 25.40
N GLU A 95 -19.60 -0.68 25.52
CA GLU A 95 -18.92 -1.04 26.76
C GLU A 95 -18.48 0.17 27.60
N SER A 96 -18.82 1.41 27.19
CA SER A 96 -18.53 2.63 27.96
C SER A 96 -19.81 3.20 28.55
N VAL A 97 -19.81 3.42 29.86
CA VAL A 97 -20.95 4.00 30.59
C VAL A 97 -20.50 5.22 31.37
N ASP A 98 -21.30 6.28 31.26
CA ASP A 98 -21.10 7.54 31.95
C ASP A 98 -22.14 7.65 33.07
N LEU A 99 -21.69 7.81 34.32
CA LEU A 99 -22.54 7.99 35.49
C LEU A 99 -22.30 9.38 36.07
N CYS A 100 -23.35 10.20 36.08
CA CYS A 100 -23.32 11.52 36.72
C CYS A 100 -24.17 11.49 37.99
N PHE A 101 -23.55 11.84 39.11
CA PHE A 101 -24.24 11.97 40.40
C PHE A 101 -24.59 13.44 40.65
N LEU A 102 -25.88 13.75 40.69
CA LEU A 102 -26.40 15.04 41.12
C LEU A 102 -26.81 14.95 42.59
N MET A 103 -26.23 15.79 43.45
CA MET A 103 -26.36 15.66 44.89
C MET A 103 -26.75 16.98 45.57
N ASP A 104 -27.68 16.89 46.50
CA ASP A 104 -28.00 17.95 47.45
C ASP A 104 -26.92 18.03 48.53
N CYS A 105 -26.23 19.16 48.59
CA CYS A 105 -25.17 19.47 49.54
C CYS A 105 -25.56 20.62 50.49
N THR A 106 -26.86 20.86 50.70
CA THR A 106 -27.38 21.81 51.69
C THR A 106 -27.00 21.42 53.11
N ASN A 107 -27.02 22.39 54.03
CA ASN A 107 -26.61 22.14 55.42
C ASN A 107 -27.42 21.04 56.13
N SER A 108 -28.69 20.85 55.77
CA SER A 108 -29.55 19.78 56.32
C SER A 108 -29.08 18.38 55.89
N MET A 109 -28.42 18.29 54.73
CA MET A 109 -27.92 17.05 54.15
C MET A 109 -26.57 16.61 54.72
N LYS A 110 -25.86 17.46 55.48
CA LYS A 110 -24.49 17.22 55.95
C LYS A 110 -24.27 15.83 56.60
N LYS A 111 -25.22 15.34 57.39
CA LYS A 111 -25.14 14.03 58.07
C LYS A 111 -25.35 12.83 57.13
N TYR A 112 -25.91 13.05 55.95
CA TYR A 112 -26.16 12.03 54.93
C TYR A 112 -25.10 12.00 53.84
N ILE A 113 -24.24 13.03 53.75
CA ILE A 113 -23.24 13.15 52.67
C ILE A 113 -22.31 11.92 52.64
N GLU A 114 -21.81 11.51 53.80
CA GLU A 114 -20.95 10.33 53.92
C GLU A 114 -21.67 9.03 53.53
N GLU A 115 -22.95 8.89 53.89
CA GLU A 115 -23.74 7.71 53.48
C GLU A 115 -23.93 7.66 51.96
N VAL A 116 -24.22 8.82 51.34
CA VAL A 116 -24.38 8.93 49.89
C VAL A 116 -23.05 8.62 49.19
N LYS A 117 -21.93 9.13 49.70
CA LYS A 117 -20.58 8.83 49.18
C LYS A 117 -20.33 7.32 49.18
N ASN A 118 -20.60 6.64 50.30
CA ASN A 118 -20.43 5.18 50.39
C ASN A 118 -21.32 4.43 49.39
N ARG A 119 -22.59 4.82 49.25
CA ARG A 119 -23.51 4.21 48.27
C ARG A 119 -23.07 4.41 46.83
N ILE A 120 -22.48 5.55 46.49
CA ILE A 120 -21.91 5.79 45.16
C ILE A 120 -20.81 4.76 44.89
N PHE A 121 -19.86 4.58 45.82
CA PHE A 121 -18.80 3.60 45.68
C PHE A 121 -19.31 2.16 45.61
N GLU A 122 -20.28 1.78 46.46
CA GLU A 122 -20.92 0.46 46.40
C GLU A 122 -21.59 0.21 45.05
N THR A 123 -22.27 1.22 44.49
CA THR A 123 -22.90 1.13 43.18
C THR A 123 -21.86 0.91 42.07
N VAL A 124 -20.77 1.68 42.09
CA VAL A 124 -19.68 1.54 41.12
C VAL A 124 -19.02 0.17 41.23
N GLN A 125 -18.75 -0.31 42.44
CA GLN A 125 -18.17 -1.64 42.65
C GLN A 125 -19.11 -2.77 42.22
N SER A 126 -20.41 -2.63 42.48
CA SER A 126 -21.42 -3.59 42.01
C SER A 126 -21.44 -3.67 40.48
N LEU A 127 -21.43 -2.52 39.79
CA LEU A 127 -21.40 -2.47 38.33
C LEU A 127 -20.13 -3.12 37.76
N LYS A 128 -18.97 -2.89 38.38
CA LYS A 128 -17.71 -3.52 37.96
C LYS A 128 -17.68 -5.02 38.18
N SER A 129 -18.18 -5.48 39.32
CA SER A 129 -18.26 -6.92 39.62
C SER A 129 -19.16 -7.66 38.62
N ARG A 130 -20.22 -7.01 38.16
CA ARG A 130 -21.17 -7.57 37.20
C ARG A 130 -20.71 -7.45 35.75
N PHE A 131 -19.97 -6.38 35.43
CA PHE A 131 -19.52 -6.06 34.08
C PHE A 131 -18.03 -5.67 34.09
N SER A 132 -17.15 -6.67 34.16
CA SER A 132 -15.70 -6.49 34.28
C SER A 132 -15.05 -5.73 33.10
N HIS A 133 -15.69 -5.75 31.93
CA HIS A 133 -15.22 -5.08 30.72
C HIS A 133 -15.73 -3.64 30.57
N LEU A 134 -16.66 -3.21 31.45
CA LEU A 134 -17.29 -1.92 31.35
C LEU A 134 -16.32 -0.79 31.74
N LYS A 135 -16.10 0.15 30.83
CA LYS A 135 -15.38 1.39 31.10
C LYS A 135 -16.37 2.38 31.72
N ILE A 136 -16.24 2.61 33.01
CA ILE A 136 -17.10 3.53 33.75
C ILE A 136 -16.38 4.86 33.90
N ARG A 137 -17.04 5.95 33.48
CA ARG A 137 -16.63 7.32 33.80
C ARG A 137 -17.62 7.93 34.77
N LEU A 138 -17.10 8.67 35.75
CA LEU A 138 -17.88 9.20 36.84
C LEU A 138 -17.81 10.73 36.82
N ALA A 139 -18.96 11.38 36.96
CA ALA A 139 -19.09 12.82 37.14
C ALA A 139 -19.89 13.11 38.41
N PHE A 140 -19.68 14.29 38.99
CA PHE A 140 -20.38 14.73 40.18
C PHE A 140 -20.81 16.19 40.07
N VAL A 141 -22.03 16.49 40.47
CA VAL A 141 -22.56 17.85 40.60
C VAL A 141 -23.22 17.96 41.96
N GLY A 142 -22.59 18.68 42.88
CA GLY A 142 -23.19 19.06 44.15
C GLY A 142 -23.82 20.45 44.03
N TYR A 143 -25.07 20.61 44.42
CA TYR A 143 -25.69 21.92 44.57
C TYR A 143 -25.85 22.27 46.06
N ARG A 144 -25.64 23.54 46.41
CA ARG A 144 -25.73 24.06 47.78
C ARG A 144 -26.87 25.06 47.94
N ASP A 145 -27.02 25.57 49.15
CA ASP A 145 -28.02 26.58 49.50
C ASP A 145 -27.89 27.84 48.63
N LEU A 146 -29.03 28.36 48.14
CA LEU A 146 -29.10 29.52 47.25
C LEU A 146 -28.64 30.84 47.89
N ASN A 147 -28.42 30.85 49.20
CA ASN A 147 -27.91 32.00 49.95
C ASN A 147 -26.38 32.13 49.88
N LEU A 148 -25.69 31.18 49.27
CA LEU A 148 -24.25 31.26 48.99
C LEU A 148 -23.97 32.06 47.70
N PRO A 149 -22.77 32.64 47.56
CA PRO A 149 -22.29 33.20 46.30
C PRO A 149 -22.42 32.21 45.13
N ALA A 150 -22.70 32.69 43.92
CA ALA A 150 -23.00 31.85 42.76
C ALA A 150 -21.87 30.86 42.40
N ASP A 151 -20.62 31.24 42.69
CA ASP A 151 -19.42 30.43 42.52
C ASP A 151 -19.25 29.32 43.57
N GLU A 152 -19.96 29.43 44.70
CA GLU A 152 -19.98 28.43 45.78
C GLU A 152 -21.24 27.54 45.74
N GLN A 153 -22.25 27.92 44.95
CA GLN A 153 -23.51 27.18 44.83
C GLN A 153 -23.35 25.80 44.19
N PHE A 154 -22.29 25.60 43.40
CA PHE A 154 -22.06 24.35 42.69
C PHE A 154 -20.65 23.81 42.96
N SER A 155 -20.54 22.49 43.10
CA SER A 155 -19.28 21.75 43.10
C SER A 155 -19.34 20.75 41.96
N ILE A 156 -18.56 20.98 40.90
CA ILE A 156 -18.64 20.23 39.65
C ILE A 156 -17.34 19.46 39.44
N LEU A 157 -17.48 18.15 39.27
CA LEU A 157 -16.46 17.26 38.71
C LEU A 157 -17.00 16.75 37.38
N ASP A 158 -16.30 17.05 36.29
CA ASP A 158 -16.61 16.49 34.98
C ASP A 158 -16.32 14.98 34.94
N PHE A 159 -16.64 14.29 33.85
CA PHE A 159 -16.42 12.85 33.72
C PHE A 159 -14.94 12.48 33.83
N THR A 160 -14.58 11.79 34.91
CA THR A 160 -13.22 11.31 35.18
C THR A 160 -13.18 9.78 35.35
N ASN A 161 -11.97 9.25 35.53
CA ASN A 161 -11.78 7.87 35.96
C ASN A 161 -11.99 7.72 37.48
N GLU A 162 -12.19 6.49 37.94
CA GLU A 162 -12.43 6.22 39.38
C GLU A 162 -11.38 6.82 40.32
N LYS A 163 -10.09 6.78 39.98
CA LYS A 163 -9.03 7.29 40.87
C LYS A 163 -9.12 8.80 41.08
N GLU A 164 -9.42 9.51 39.99
CA GLU A 164 -9.65 10.96 40.04
C GLU A 164 -10.95 11.27 40.79
N PHE A 165 -12.00 10.46 40.61
CA PHE A 165 -13.27 10.60 41.33
C PHE A 165 -13.12 10.35 42.85
N GLU A 166 -12.35 9.33 43.25
CA GLU A 166 -12.03 9.05 44.66
C GLU A 166 -11.30 10.21 45.35
N SER A 167 -10.50 10.96 44.58
CA SER A 167 -9.71 12.09 45.09
C SER A 167 -10.51 13.39 45.20
N PHE A 168 -11.73 13.46 44.65
CA PHE A 168 -12.53 14.68 44.57
C PHE A 168 -13.34 14.99 45.85
N GLY A 169 -13.50 14.03 46.76
CA GLY A 169 -14.37 14.16 47.94
C GLY A 169 -13.65 14.33 49.26
#